data_AF-A0A2V6HGJ4-F1
#
_entry.id   AF-A0A2V6HGJ4-F1
#
_cell.length_a   1.000
_cell.length_b   1.000
_cell.length_c   1.000
_cell.angle_alpha   90.00
_cell.angle_beta   90.00
_cell.angle_gamma   90.00
#
_symmetry.space_group_name_H-M   'P 1'
#
loop_
_entity.id
_entity.type
_entity.pdbx_description
1 polymer ?
#
loop_
_entity_poly.entity_id
_entity_poly.type
_entity_poly.pdbx_seq_one_letter_code
_entity_poly.pdbx_strand_id
1 'polypeptide(L)'
;MFVERRLEPALTPPFWFGQLSVRKTTTGGFVLSNRDDERREDLQIFRDSEDAIEIAKYDDAGKYRPLKTAPNLRRGWQLELATVEEMERALDYFYPGRFAVFATWKSGQLKTTPLRQTLDRQSGMYRVAAKISDPQIDDLVANFCRSDGGCLRTILWKRDQKDAIASTKLPKEKFDPAWDQAAARPTQAGTSRCDVRTAQRAVPASHSRLATVPLLCQEACNLLVAECRKVVKGENGDL
;
A
#
# COMPACT_ATOMS: atom_id res chain seq x y z
N MET A 1 22.09 -13.29 -1.77
CA MET A 1 22.60 -14.26 -0.77
C MET A 1 22.18 -14.06 0.70
N PHE A 2 22.41 -12.91 1.37
CA PHE A 2 22.02 -12.78 2.80
C PHE A 2 20.53 -12.43 3.05
N VAL A 3 19.83 -11.89 2.06
CA VAL A 3 18.40 -11.55 2.14
C VAL A 3 17.53 -12.76 1.77
N GLU A 4 17.88 -13.50 0.70
CA GLU A 4 17.17 -14.71 0.22
C GLU A 4 16.91 -15.73 1.34
N ARG A 5 17.95 -16.10 2.11
CA ARG A 5 17.84 -17.16 3.15
C ARG A 5 16.96 -16.80 4.35
N ARG A 6 16.61 -15.52 4.53
CA ARG A 6 15.83 -15.03 5.69
C ARG A 6 14.34 -14.89 5.40
N LEU A 7 13.92 -15.03 4.15
CA LEU A 7 12.54 -14.79 3.70
C LEU A 7 11.79 -16.07 3.30
N GLU A 8 12.51 -17.19 3.08
CA GLU A 8 11.94 -18.46 2.60
C GLU A 8 10.70 -18.96 3.37
N PRO A 9 10.62 -18.91 4.71
CA PRO A 9 9.42 -19.39 5.40
C PRO A 9 8.23 -18.40 5.34
N ALA A 10 8.47 -17.13 4.99
CA ALA A 10 7.47 -16.06 5.05
C ALA A 10 6.80 -15.76 3.70
N LEU A 11 7.29 -16.35 2.60
CA LEU A 11 6.88 -16.05 1.23
C LEU A 11 6.56 -17.30 0.42
N THR A 12 6.10 -18.38 1.05
CA THR A 12 5.63 -19.55 0.32
C THR A 12 4.39 -19.17 -0.49
N PRO A 13 4.44 -19.10 -1.84
CA PRO A 13 3.25 -18.83 -2.62
C PRO A 13 2.24 -19.96 -2.44
N PRO A 14 0.93 -19.69 -2.54
CA PRO A 14 0.35 -18.42 -2.95
C PRO A 14 0.24 -17.35 -1.84
N PHE A 15 0.52 -16.09 -2.18
CA PHE A 15 0.36 -14.94 -1.26
C PHE A 15 -0.13 -13.68 -1.98
N TRP A 16 -0.60 -12.70 -1.19
CA TRP A 16 -0.91 -11.35 -1.64
C TRP A 16 0.16 -10.36 -1.21
N PHE A 17 0.46 -9.38 -2.06
CA PHE A 17 1.35 -8.26 -1.75
C PHE A 17 0.77 -6.99 -2.34
N GLY A 18 0.19 -6.12 -1.52
CA GLY A 18 -0.65 -5.03 -2.05
C GLY A 18 -1.75 -5.60 -2.94
N GLN A 19 -1.95 -5.07 -4.15
CA GLN A 19 -2.90 -5.53 -5.17
C GLN A 19 -2.42 -6.70 -6.01
N LEU A 20 -1.28 -7.30 -5.67
CA LEU A 20 -0.73 -8.44 -6.40
C LEU A 20 -1.16 -9.76 -5.78
N SER A 21 -1.52 -10.72 -6.64
CA SER A 21 -1.48 -12.15 -6.31
C SER A 21 -0.21 -12.74 -6.89
N VAL A 22 0.53 -13.49 -6.06
CA VAL A 22 1.73 -14.21 -6.46
C VAL A 22 1.47 -15.70 -6.30
N ARG A 23 1.70 -16.47 -7.36
CA ARG A 23 1.52 -17.93 -7.39
C ARG A 23 2.77 -18.60 -7.93
N LYS A 24 3.00 -19.85 -7.51
CA LYS A 24 4.06 -20.70 -8.05
C LYS A 24 3.48 -21.57 -9.16
N THR A 25 4.19 -21.72 -10.27
CA THR A 25 3.80 -22.63 -11.35
C THR A 25 4.23 -24.07 -11.03
N THR A 26 3.64 -25.03 -11.74
CA THR A 26 4.05 -26.45 -11.68
C THR A 26 5.50 -26.66 -12.14
N THR A 27 6.01 -25.80 -13.01
CA THR A 27 7.38 -25.81 -13.52
C THR A 27 8.39 -25.13 -12.58
N GLY A 28 7.94 -24.58 -11.46
CA GLY A 28 8.79 -23.94 -10.46
C GLY A 28 8.98 -22.43 -10.58
N GLY A 29 8.43 -21.81 -11.64
CA GLY A 29 8.38 -20.36 -11.83
C GLY A 29 7.25 -19.67 -11.05
N PHE A 30 6.99 -18.42 -11.39
CA PHE A 30 6.05 -17.53 -10.69
C PHE A 30 5.09 -16.85 -11.66
N VAL A 31 3.87 -16.63 -11.20
CA VAL A 31 2.86 -15.83 -11.90
C VAL A 31 2.38 -14.73 -10.97
N LEU A 32 2.48 -13.49 -11.45
CA LEU A 32 1.95 -12.31 -10.80
C LEU A 32 0.77 -11.77 -11.63
N SER A 33 -0.30 -11.38 -10.94
CA SER A 33 -1.43 -10.67 -11.55
C SER A 33 -2.04 -9.73 -10.52
N ASN A 34 -2.96 -8.87 -10.97
CA ASN A 34 -3.81 -8.18 -10.01
C ASN A 34 -4.69 -9.21 -9.30
N ARG A 35 -4.81 -9.15 -7.96
CA ARG A 35 -5.60 -10.14 -7.20
C ARG A 35 -7.08 -10.15 -7.57
N ASP A 36 -7.60 -9.07 -8.14
CA ASP A 36 -8.98 -8.98 -8.60
C ASP A 36 -9.19 -9.61 -9.99
N ASP A 37 -8.11 -10.09 -10.63
CA ASP A 37 -8.14 -10.75 -11.93
C ASP A 37 -8.02 -12.29 -11.84
N GLU A 38 -8.12 -12.89 -10.64
CA GLU A 38 -7.95 -14.34 -10.42
C GLU A 38 -8.83 -15.22 -11.32
N ARG A 39 -9.98 -14.71 -11.78
CA ARG A 39 -10.95 -15.44 -12.62
C ARG A 39 -10.97 -15.00 -14.07
N ARG A 40 -10.06 -14.12 -14.48
CA ARG A 40 -9.97 -13.67 -15.87
C ARG A 40 -9.07 -14.59 -16.68
N GLU A 41 -9.49 -14.82 -17.92
CA GLU A 41 -8.73 -15.59 -18.90
C GLU A 41 -8.18 -14.69 -20.02
N ASP A 42 -8.65 -13.45 -20.11
CA ASP A 42 -8.31 -12.44 -21.12
C ASP A 42 -7.15 -11.52 -20.68
N LEU A 43 -6.12 -12.09 -20.06
CA LEU A 43 -4.98 -11.32 -19.52
C LEU A 43 -3.86 -11.15 -20.54
N GLN A 44 -3.35 -9.92 -20.68
CA GLN A 44 -2.14 -9.67 -21.45
C GLN A 44 -0.93 -10.29 -20.71
N ILE A 45 -0.21 -11.18 -21.40
CA ILE A 45 0.94 -11.89 -20.83
C ILE A 45 2.24 -11.11 -21.05
N PHE A 46 2.99 -10.95 -19.98
CA PHE A 46 4.32 -10.35 -19.89
C PHE A 46 5.31 -11.37 -19.35
N ARG A 47 6.59 -11.23 -19.70
CA ARG A 47 7.64 -12.21 -19.34
C ARG A 47 8.95 -11.58 -18.88
N ASP A 48 9.08 -10.26 -18.95
CA ASP A 48 10.22 -9.55 -18.39
C ASP A 48 9.82 -8.93 -17.05
N SER A 49 10.64 -9.12 -16.02
CA SER A 49 10.46 -8.44 -14.73
C SER A 49 10.32 -6.91 -14.89
N GLU A 50 10.98 -6.31 -15.88
CA GLU A 50 10.92 -4.87 -16.16
C GLU A 50 9.56 -4.41 -16.70
N ASP A 51 8.74 -5.30 -17.26
CA ASP A 51 7.36 -4.99 -17.69
C ASP A 51 6.53 -4.44 -16.52
N ALA A 52 6.85 -4.84 -15.28
CA ALA A 52 6.23 -4.34 -14.06
C ALA A 52 6.31 -2.81 -13.92
N ILE A 53 7.34 -2.16 -14.48
CA ILE A 53 7.52 -0.70 -14.44
C ILE A 53 6.38 -0.03 -15.21
N GLU A 54 6.15 -0.44 -16.46
CA GLU A 54 5.10 0.12 -17.30
C GLU A 54 3.71 -0.31 -16.81
N ILE A 55 3.57 -1.53 -16.26
CA ILE A 55 2.33 -1.95 -15.61
C ILE A 55 1.98 -1.05 -14.42
N ALA A 56 2.94 -0.74 -13.55
CA ALA A 56 2.71 0.07 -12.36
C ALA A 56 2.63 1.58 -12.65
N LYS A 57 2.92 2.03 -13.87
CA LYS A 57 3.05 3.44 -14.24
C LYS A 57 1.73 4.20 -14.22
N TYR A 58 0.68 3.60 -14.78
CA TYR A 58 -0.64 4.19 -14.95
C TYR A 58 -1.74 3.35 -14.29
N ASP A 59 -2.87 3.98 -13.96
CA ASP A 59 -4.09 3.30 -13.50
C ASP A 59 -4.98 2.84 -14.66
N ASP A 60 -6.12 2.21 -14.35
CA ASP A 60 -7.10 1.73 -15.35
C ASP A 60 -7.66 2.86 -16.24
N ALA A 61 -7.60 4.13 -15.80
CA ALA A 61 -8.02 5.29 -16.57
C ALA A 61 -6.87 5.94 -17.37
N GLY A 62 -5.68 5.32 -17.37
CA GLY A 62 -4.49 5.85 -18.02
C GLY A 62 -3.84 7.03 -17.29
N LYS A 63 -4.26 7.34 -16.05
CA LYS A 63 -3.66 8.42 -15.26
C LYS A 63 -2.37 7.94 -14.60
N TYR A 64 -1.37 8.81 -14.58
CA TYR A 64 -0.08 8.50 -13.94
C TYR A 64 -0.27 8.24 -12.44
N ARG A 65 0.42 7.21 -11.92
CA ARG A 65 0.40 6.82 -10.51
C ARG A 65 1.63 7.39 -9.78
N PRO A 66 1.55 8.58 -9.16
CA PRO A 66 2.66 9.14 -8.39
C PRO A 66 2.92 8.34 -7.11
N LEU A 67 1.87 7.78 -6.50
CA LEU A 67 1.96 6.88 -5.37
C LEU A 67 1.71 5.45 -5.80
N LYS A 68 2.78 4.65 -5.95
CA LYS A 68 2.66 3.25 -6.38
C LYS A 68 1.89 2.37 -5.40
N THR A 69 1.73 2.79 -4.15
CA THR A 69 0.94 2.08 -3.14
C THR A 69 -0.48 2.61 -3.00
N ALA A 70 -0.95 3.53 -3.85
CA ALA A 70 -2.37 3.84 -3.93
C ALA A 70 -3.15 2.63 -4.49
N PRO A 71 -4.41 2.40 -4.06
CA PRO A 71 -5.21 1.24 -4.44
C PRO A 71 -5.81 1.33 -5.85
N ASN A 72 -4.98 1.69 -6.84
CA ASN A 72 -5.37 1.95 -8.22
C ASN A 72 -4.41 1.29 -9.22
N LEU A 73 -3.76 0.17 -8.84
CA LEU A 73 -3.01 -0.62 -9.80
C LEU A 73 -3.95 -1.16 -10.87
N ARG A 74 -3.59 -0.95 -12.14
CA ARG A 74 -4.39 -1.40 -13.28
C ARG A 74 -4.55 -2.93 -13.32
N ARG A 75 -5.59 -3.38 -14.00
CA ARG A 75 -5.97 -4.80 -14.19
C ARG A 75 -5.71 -5.27 -15.62
N GLY A 76 -5.97 -6.54 -15.90
CA GLY A 76 -5.92 -7.13 -17.25
C GLY A 76 -4.55 -7.61 -17.70
N TRP A 77 -3.65 -7.93 -16.77
CA TRP A 77 -2.29 -8.37 -17.08
C TRP A 77 -1.89 -9.58 -16.24
N GLN A 78 -0.97 -10.37 -16.79
CA GLN A 78 -0.30 -11.49 -16.13
C GLN A 78 1.20 -11.38 -16.42
N LEU A 79 2.03 -11.51 -15.39
CA LEU A 79 3.49 -11.50 -15.50
C LEU A 79 4.04 -12.87 -15.09
N GLU A 80 4.64 -13.58 -16.05
CA GLU A 80 5.21 -14.92 -15.88
C GLU A 80 6.73 -14.82 -15.75
N LEU A 81 7.27 -15.26 -14.62
CA LEU A 81 8.70 -15.13 -14.29
C LEU A 81 9.28 -16.50 -13.95
N ALA A 82 10.53 -16.75 -14.35
CA ALA A 82 11.16 -18.06 -14.19
C ALA A 82 11.79 -18.23 -12.80
N THR A 83 12.33 -17.15 -12.21
CA THR A 83 13.12 -17.24 -10.98
C THR A 83 12.59 -16.41 -9.82
N VAL A 84 13.09 -16.70 -8.61
CA VAL A 84 12.77 -15.92 -7.40
C VAL A 84 13.30 -14.50 -7.53
N GLU A 85 14.49 -14.32 -8.09
CA GLU A 85 15.14 -13.01 -8.24
C GLU A 85 14.37 -12.10 -9.20
N GLU A 86 13.84 -12.66 -10.29
CA GLU A 86 12.95 -11.94 -11.21
C GLU A 86 11.66 -11.54 -10.51
N MET A 87 11.06 -12.43 -9.72
CA MET A 87 9.86 -12.15 -8.94
C MET A 87 10.10 -11.06 -7.90
N GLU A 88 11.17 -11.14 -7.11
CA GLU A 88 11.52 -10.11 -6.13
C GLU A 88 11.76 -8.74 -6.78
N ARG A 89 12.42 -8.72 -7.94
CA ARG A 89 12.65 -7.50 -8.73
C ARG A 89 11.33 -6.91 -9.24
N ALA A 90 10.42 -7.74 -9.75
CA ALA A 90 9.09 -7.30 -10.16
C ALA A 90 8.28 -6.73 -8.99
N LEU A 91 8.32 -7.35 -7.80
CA LEU A 91 7.67 -6.82 -6.59
C LEU A 91 8.21 -5.43 -6.22
N ASP A 92 9.52 -5.20 -6.37
CA ASP A 92 10.13 -3.89 -6.13
C ASP A 92 9.73 -2.85 -7.20
N TYR A 93 9.59 -3.24 -8.47
CA TYR A 93 9.06 -2.33 -9.50
C TYR A 93 7.59 -1.95 -9.26
N PHE A 94 6.76 -2.89 -8.80
CA PHE A 94 5.37 -2.59 -8.43
C PHE A 94 5.28 -1.71 -7.17
N TYR A 95 6.06 -2.04 -6.14
CA TYR A 95 6.03 -1.38 -4.84
C TYR A 95 7.45 -1.09 -4.31
N PRO A 96 8.09 -0.01 -4.79
CA PRO A 96 9.50 0.27 -4.49
C PRO A 96 9.88 0.26 -3.01
N GLY A 97 10.89 -0.55 -2.69
CA GLY A 97 11.46 -0.78 -1.37
C GLY A 97 10.53 -1.45 -0.37
N ARG A 98 9.29 -1.82 -0.74
CA ARG A 98 8.33 -2.37 0.24
C ARG A 98 8.69 -3.78 0.66
N PHE A 99 9.24 -4.57 -0.26
CA PHE A 99 9.70 -5.92 0.01
C PHE A 99 10.88 -5.93 0.99
N ALA A 100 11.89 -5.09 0.75
CA ALA A 100 13.03 -4.93 1.65
C ALA A 100 12.63 -4.44 3.06
N VAL A 101 11.66 -3.53 3.14
CA VAL A 101 11.12 -3.06 4.43
C VAL A 101 10.42 -4.20 5.17
N PHE A 102 9.61 -5.01 4.49
CA PHE A 102 8.99 -6.19 5.08
C PHE A 102 10.03 -7.18 5.60
N ALA A 103 11.08 -7.47 4.83
CA ALA A 103 12.17 -8.35 5.25
C ALA A 103 12.86 -7.84 6.53
N THR A 104 13.14 -6.54 6.59
CA THR A 104 13.77 -5.89 7.74
C THR A 104 12.86 -5.87 8.97
N TRP A 105 11.55 -5.77 8.76
CA TRP A 105 10.56 -5.87 9.84
C TRP A 105 10.47 -7.29 10.39
N LYS A 106 10.44 -8.31 9.51
CA LYS A 106 10.43 -9.72 9.91
C LYS A 106 11.66 -10.12 10.71
N SER A 107 12.81 -9.50 10.47
CA SER A 107 14.02 -9.72 11.26
C SER A 107 14.07 -8.93 12.58
N GLY A 108 13.05 -8.13 12.89
CA GLY A 108 13.00 -7.28 14.09
C GLY A 108 13.95 -6.08 14.04
N GLN A 109 14.45 -5.71 12.85
CA GLN A 109 15.48 -4.68 12.67
C GLN A 109 14.92 -3.36 12.12
N LEU A 110 13.63 -3.31 11.79
CA LEU A 110 13.04 -2.13 11.16
C LEU A 110 12.93 -0.98 12.18
N LYS A 111 13.56 0.14 11.84
CA LYS A 111 13.39 1.41 12.56
C LYS A 111 12.32 2.25 11.88
N THR A 112 11.49 2.91 12.68
CA THR A 112 10.50 3.88 12.20
C THR A 112 10.93 5.29 12.56
N THR A 113 10.53 6.26 11.73
CA THR A 113 10.78 7.68 11.98
C THR A 113 9.45 8.38 12.28
N PRO A 114 9.32 9.08 13.43
CA PRO A 114 8.13 9.87 13.70
C PRO A 114 7.86 10.95 12.65
N LEU A 115 6.58 11.29 12.44
CA LEU A 115 6.18 12.31 11.46
C LEU A 115 6.82 13.67 11.78
N ARG A 116 6.80 14.11 13.05
CA ARG A 116 7.43 15.38 13.47
C ARG A 116 8.90 15.43 13.08
N GLN A 117 9.65 14.38 13.35
CA GLN A 117 11.06 14.29 12.95
C GLN A 117 11.23 14.34 11.42
N THR A 118 10.34 13.71 10.66
CA THR A 118 10.36 13.76 9.18
C THR A 118 10.14 15.18 8.67
N LEU A 119 9.17 15.90 9.26
CA LEU A 119 8.84 17.28 8.89
C LEU A 119 9.94 18.27 9.30
N ASP A 120 10.58 18.08 10.45
CA ASP A 120 11.65 18.96 10.94
C ASP A 120 12.92 18.87 10.10
N ARG A 121 13.14 17.75 9.39
CA ARG A 121 14.24 17.60 8.42
C ARG A 121 14.03 18.36 7.12
N GLN A 122 12.81 18.82 6.84
CA GLN A 122 12.50 19.47 5.57
C GLN A 122 13.13 20.87 5.48
N SER A 123 13.67 21.19 4.32
CA SER A 123 14.31 22.47 4.04
C SER A 123 13.63 23.18 2.86
N GLY A 124 14.11 24.38 2.51
CA GLY A 124 13.61 25.15 1.37
C GLY A 124 12.11 25.38 1.41
N MET A 125 11.43 25.14 0.27
CA MET A 125 9.98 25.36 0.14
C MET A 125 9.12 24.44 1.01
N TYR A 126 9.67 23.34 1.53
CA TYR A 126 8.96 22.37 2.37
C TYR A 126 9.18 22.58 3.88
N ARG A 127 10.13 23.43 4.29
CA ARG A 127 10.39 23.76 5.71
C ARG A 127 9.13 24.19 6.47
N VAL A 128 8.20 24.86 5.78
CA VAL A 128 6.96 25.33 6.39
C VAL A 128 6.03 24.19 6.82
N ALA A 129 6.16 22.99 6.25
CA ALA A 129 5.35 21.82 6.59
C ALA A 129 5.48 21.41 8.07
N ALA A 130 6.62 21.68 8.71
CA ALA A 130 6.83 21.42 10.14
C ALA A 130 5.87 22.20 11.06
N LYS A 131 5.29 23.32 10.58
CA LYS A 131 4.35 24.14 11.36
C LYS A 131 2.93 23.57 11.43
N ILE A 132 2.65 22.45 10.77
CA ILE A 132 1.32 21.83 10.80
C ILE A 132 0.92 21.48 12.25
N SER A 133 -0.29 21.85 12.66
CA SER A 133 -0.78 21.56 14.01
C SER A 133 -1.17 20.08 14.18
N ASP A 134 -1.24 19.60 15.41
CA ASP A 134 -1.67 18.22 15.70
C ASP A 134 -3.08 17.89 15.16
N PRO A 135 -4.11 18.76 15.32
CA PRO A 135 -5.41 18.54 14.70
C PRO A 135 -5.36 18.47 13.17
N GLN A 136 -4.56 19.34 12.53
CA GLN A 136 -4.38 19.29 11.07
C GLN A 136 -3.68 18.01 10.61
N ILE A 137 -2.69 17.51 11.36
CA ILE A 137 -2.09 16.19 11.09
C ILE A 137 -3.17 15.11 11.17
N ASP A 138 -3.98 15.14 12.22
CA ASP A 138 -5.01 14.13 12.48
C ASP A 138 -5.98 14.00 11.30
N ASP A 139 -6.46 15.14 10.79
CA ASP A 139 -7.32 15.24 9.60
C ASP A 139 -6.59 14.85 8.31
N LEU A 140 -5.41 15.41 8.08
CA LEU A 140 -4.68 15.19 6.84
C LEU A 140 -4.28 13.72 6.69
N VAL A 141 -3.76 13.10 7.75
CA VAL A 141 -3.35 11.69 7.73
C VAL A 141 -4.57 10.79 7.56
N ALA A 142 -5.71 11.12 8.17
CA ALA A 142 -6.95 10.37 7.97
C ALA A 142 -7.40 10.37 6.51
N ASN A 143 -7.38 11.53 5.87
CA ASN A 143 -7.78 11.66 4.49
C ASN A 143 -6.73 11.06 3.54
N PHE A 144 -5.46 11.41 3.68
CA PHE A 144 -4.41 11.01 2.74
C PHE A 144 -4.05 9.52 2.85
N CYS A 145 -3.95 9.00 4.08
CA CYS A 145 -3.44 7.66 4.30
C CYS A 145 -4.51 6.58 4.40
N ARG A 146 -5.81 6.89 4.34
CA ARG A 146 -6.89 5.89 4.37
C ARG A 146 -6.65 4.74 3.37
N SER A 147 -6.97 3.52 3.76
CA SER A 147 -6.72 2.35 2.92
C SER A 147 -7.64 2.29 1.71
N ASP A 148 -8.83 2.86 1.86
CA ASP A 148 -9.81 3.05 0.80
C ASP A 148 -9.54 4.35 0.03
N GLY A 149 -8.85 4.22 -1.10
CA GLY A 149 -8.56 5.32 -2.03
C GLY A 149 -7.28 6.13 -1.74
N GLY A 150 -6.71 6.04 -0.53
CA GLY A 150 -5.50 6.79 -0.17
C GLY A 150 -4.22 6.00 -0.41
N CYS A 151 -3.91 5.05 0.48
CA CYS A 151 -2.65 4.32 0.46
C CYS A 151 -2.79 2.95 1.11
N LEU A 152 -2.25 1.92 0.47
CA LEU A 152 -2.26 0.54 0.96
C LEU A 152 -1.21 0.24 2.02
N ARG A 153 -0.36 1.21 2.38
CA ARG A 153 0.69 0.97 3.37
C ARG A 153 0.12 0.93 4.80
N THR A 154 0.54 -0.02 5.62
CA THR A 154 0.28 -0.05 7.06
C THR A 154 1.19 0.95 7.76
N ILE A 155 0.63 1.88 8.55
CA ILE A 155 1.42 2.91 9.23
C ILE A 155 2.10 2.32 10.47
N LEU A 156 3.43 2.35 10.51
CA LEU A 156 4.21 1.94 11.69
C LEU A 156 4.82 3.12 12.45
N TRP A 157 5.00 4.27 11.80
CA TRP A 157 5.52 5.47 12.43
C TRP A 157 4.48 6.12 13.37
N LYS A 158 4.98 6.82 14.38
CA LYS A 158 4.19 7.62 15.32
C LYS A 158 4.17 9.08 14.89
N ARG A 159 3.20 9.85 15.36
CA ARG A 159 3.15 11.29 15.09
C ARG A 159 4.39 11.99 15.64
N ASP A 160 4.76 11.68 16.87
CA ASP A 160 5.86 12.34 17.60
C ASP A 160 6.64 11.33 18.47
N GLN A 161 7.64 11.83 19.21
CA GLN A 161 8.49 11.03 20.10
C GLN A 161 7.79 10.54 21.38
N LYS A 162 6.56 11.02 21.66
CA LYS A 162 5.75 10.59 22.81
C LYS A 162 4.80 9.45 22.43
N ASP A 163 5.08 8.77 21.32
CA ASP A 163 4.30 7.66 20.76
C ASP A 163 2.85 7.98 20.43
N ALA A 164 2.51 9.27 20.23
CA ALA A 164 1.18 9.63 19.77
C ALA A 164 0.88 8.95 18.42
N ILE A 165 -0.32 8.39 18.27
CA ILE A 165 -0.71 7.72 17.02
C ILE A 165 -0.75 8.72 15.86
N ALA A 166 -0.50 8.23 14.64
CA ALA A 166 -0.45 9.09 13.45
C ALA A 166 -1.76 9.87 13.21
N SER A 167 -2.90 9.21 13.44
CA SER A 167 -4.23 9.83 13.44
C SER A 167 -5.21 8.97 14.23
N THR A 168 -6.06 9.62 15.01
CA THR A 168 -7.17 9.05 15.77
C THR A 168 -8.42 8.82 14.92
N LYS A 169 -8.47 9.41 13.72
CA LYS A 169 -9.58 9.30 12.76
C LYS A 169 -9.40 8.15 11.77
N LEU A 170 -8.26 7.45 11.80
CA LEU A 170 -8.05 6.22 11.04
C LEU A 170 -8.51 4.99 11.84
N PRO A 171 -9.04 3.96 11.16
CA PRO A 171 -9.38 2.69 11.80
C PRO A 171 -8.12 2.00 12.35
N LYS A 172 -8.26 1.18 13.41
CA LYS A 172 -7.12 0.51 14.08
C LYS A 172 -6.36 -0.40 13.12
N GLU A 173 -7.10 -1.01 12.20
CA GLU A 173 -6.64 -1.85 11.10
C GLU A 173 -5.53 -1.17 10.30
N LYS A 174 -5.57 0.16 10.16
CA LYS A 174 -4.56 0.93 9.40
C LYS A 174 -3.15 0.84 9.98
N PHE A 175 -3.06 0.47 11.25
CA PHE A 175 -1.84 0.35 12.04
C PHE A 175 -1.46 -1.11 12.30
N ASP A 176 -2.25 -2.07 11.81
CA ASP A 176 -2.05 -3.49 12.04
C ASP A 176 -1.34 -4.16 10.83
N PRO A 177 -0.11 -4.68 10.98
CA PRO A 177 0.59 -5.42 9.92
C PRO A 177 -0.08 -6.74 9.53
N ALA A 178 -0.95 -7.30 10.39
CA ALA A 178 -1.71 -8.51 10.08
C ALA A 178 -2.95 -8.24 9.22
N TRP A 179 -3.36 -6.97 9.10
CA TRP A 179 -4.52 -6.59 8.30
C TRP A 179 -4.16 -6.36 6.83
N ASP A 180 -4.92 -6.98 5.92
CA ASP A 180 -4.86 -6.70 4.49
C ASP A 180 -5.52 -5.34 4.21
N GLN A 181 -4.69 -4.29 4.11
CA GLN A 181 -5.16 -2.93 3.83
C GLN A 181 -5.99 -2.82 2.56
N ALA A 182 -5.77 -3.73 1.62
CA ALA A 182 -6.40 -3.64 0.33
C ALA A 182 -7.65 -4.53 0.19
N ALA A 183 -8.03 -5.22 1.27
CA ALA A 183 -9.38 -5.71 1.48
C ALA A 183 -10.36 -4.59 1.91
N ALA A 184 -9.86 -3.41 2.29
CA ALA A 184 -10.69 -2.25 2.58
C ALA A 184 -11.41 -1.80 1.29
N ARG A 185 -12.74 -1.69 1.34
CA ARG A 185 -13.54 -1.22 0.22
C ARG A 185 -13.84 0.28 0.35
N PRO A 186 -14.04 0.98 -0.78
CA PRO A 186 -14.85 2.19 -0.89
C PRO A 186 -16.02 2.19 0.08
N THR A 187 -15.95 2.98 1.16
CA THR A 187 -17.19 3.42 1.81
C THR A 187 -17.90 4.26 0.76
N GLN A 188 -18.97 3.72 0.16
CA GLN A 188 -19.78 4.46 -0.79
C GLN A 188 -20.13 5.81 -0.18
N ALA A 189 -19.57 6.88 -0.74
CA ALA A 189 -19.89 8.24 -0.36
C ALA A 189 -21.35 8.51 -0.76
N GLY A 190 -22.20 8.67 0.26
CA GLY A 190 -23.55 9.25 0.25
C GLY A 190 -24.33 9.25 -1.07
N THR A 191 -25.22 8.27 -1.24
CA THR A 191 -26.56 8.57 -1.76
C THR A 191 -27.49 8.72 -0.57
N SER A 192 -27.86 9.97 -0.29
CA SER A 192 -28.99 10.27 0.58
C SER A 192 -30.25 9.70 -0.06
N ARG A 193 -30.87 8.72 0.60
CA ARG A 193 -32.32 8.62 0.81
C ARG A 193 -32.60 7.54 1.84
N CYS A 194 -33.39 7.90 2.84
CA CYS A 194 -33.94 6.98 3.83
C CYS A 194 -34.63 5.82 3.12
N ASP A 195 -34.16 4.60 3.33
CA ASP A 195 -35.02 3.43 3.31
C ASP A 195 -34.49 2.37 4.29
N VAL A 196 -35.32 2.10 5.28
CA VAL A 196 -35.12 1.12 6.33
C VAL A 196 -35.48 -0.25 5.77
N ARG A 197 -34.55 -1.22 5.91
CA ARG A 197 -34.66 -2.69 5.66
C ARG A 197 -34.07 -3.17 4.33
N THR A 198 -32.86 -3.73 4.41
CA THR A 198 -32.67 -5.19 4.44
C THR A 198 -31.23 -5.50 4.82
N ALA A 199 -31.05 -6.20 5.94
CA ALA A 199 -29.75 -6.76 6.32
C ALA A 199 -29.41 -7.90 5.34
N GLN A 200 -28.78 -7.55 4.21
CA GLN A 200 -28.14 -8.54 3.37
C GLN A 200 -26.86 -9.01 4.07
N ARG A 201 -27.07 -10.10 4.81
CA ARG A 201 -26.10 -11.01 5.37
C ARG A 201 -24.92 -11.15 4.40
N ALA A 202 -23.76 -10.65 4.79
CA ALA A 202 -22.52 -10.86 4.06
C ALA A 202 -22.31 -12.37 3.89
N VAL A 203 -22.31 -12.83 2.64
CA VAL A 203 -21.99 -14.21 2.29
C VAL A 203 -20.53 -14.45 2.66
N PRO A 204 -20.20 -15.40 3.55
CA PRO A 204 -18.81 -15.73 3.81
C PRO A 204 -18.31 -16.52 2.60
N ALA A 205 -17.61 -15.87 1.68
CA ALA A 205 -16.88 -16.56 0.64
C ALA A 205 -15.74 -17.35 1.31
N SER A 206 -15.94 -18.65 1.46
CA SER A 206 -14.95 -19.62 1.91
C SER A 206 -13.87 -19.78 0.83
N HIS A 207 -12.96 -18.81 0.74
CA HIS A 207 -11.66 -19.01 0.14
C HIS A 207 -10.67 -19.14 1.31
N SER A 208 -9.82 -20.17 1.28
CA SER A 208 -8.60 -20.18 2.08
C SER A 208 -7.90 -18.84 1.86
N ARG A 209 -7.94 -17.96 2.87
CA ARG A 209 -7.46 -16.58 2.71
C ARG A 209 -5.95 -16.69 2.53
N LEU A 210 -5.46 -16.33 1.34
CA LEU A 210 -4.03 -16.35 1.02
C LEU A 210 -3.25 -15.57 2.07
N ALA A 211 -2.02 -16.01 2.36
CA ALA A 211 -1.13 -15.25 3.23
C ALA A 211 -0.96 -13.84 2.65
N THR A 212 -1.08 -12.81 3.48
CA THR A 212 -0.89 -11.42 3.03
C THR A 212 0.44 -10.89 3.54
N VAL A 213 1.26 -10.40 2.62
CA VAL A 213 2.50 -9.68 2.90
C VAL A 213 2.17 -8.18 2.93
N PRO A 214 2.27 -7.52 4.10
CA PRO A 214 1.85 -6.13 4.22
C PRO A 214 2.85 -5.16 3.58
N LEU A 215 2.33 -4.08 2.99
CA LEU A 215 3.15 -2.95 2.57
C LEU A 215 3.40 -2.05 3.78
N LEU A 216 4.55 -2.17 4.43
CA LEU A 216 4.81 -1.40 5.67
C LEU A 216 5.22 0.06 5.36
N CYS A 217 4.80 0.99 6.22
CA CYS A 217 5.17 2.41 6.17
C CYS A 217 6.02 2.75 7.40
N GLN A 218 7.35 2.72 7.26
CA GLN A 218 8.28 3.03 8.33
C GLN A 218 8.49 4.53 8.56
N GLU A 219 8.19 5.35 7.56
CA GLU A 219 8.32 6.81 7.59
C GLU A 219 7.27 7.45 6.68
N ALA A 220 6.88 8.69 6.97
CA ALA A 220 5.99 9.47 6.13
C ALA A 220 6.59 9.74 4.73
N CYS A 221 5.79 9.59 3.68
CA CYS A 221 6.27 9.78 2.31
C CYS A 221 6.33 11.27 1.91
N ASN A 222 7.12 11.59 0.89
CA ASN A 222 7.25 12.96 0.38
C ASN A 222 5.93 13.56 -0.12
N LEU A 223 4.98 12.74 -0.57
CA LEU A 223 3.66 13.23 -0.95
C LEU A 223 2.87 13.72 0.28
N LEU A 224 2.92 13.01 1.40
CA LEU A 224 2.31 13.47 2.65
C LEU A 224 2.98 14.76 3.15
N VAL A 225 4.31 14.87 3.04
CA VAL A 225 5.04 16.10 3.37
C VAL A 225 4.58 17.28 2.50
N ALA A 226 4.35 17.04 1.20
CA ALA A 226 3.83 18.06 0.29
C ALA A 226 2.41 18.49 0.67
N GLU A 227 1.54 17.56 1.08
CA GLU A 227 0.20 17.90 1.58
C GLU A 227 0.26 18.67 2.91
N CYS A 228 1.17 18.31 3.82
CA CYS A 228 1.37 19.08 5.06
C CYS A 228 1.71 20.54 4.75
N ARG A 229 2.58 20.78 3.75
CA ARG A 229 2.92 22.12 3.28
C ARG A 229 1.68 22.88 2.78
N LYS A 230 0.84 22.25 1.94
CA LYS A 230 -0.37 22.88 1.37
C LYS A 230 -1.34 23.30 2.47
N VAL A 231 -1.61 22.39 3.43
CA VAL A 231 -2.48 22.66 4.58
C VAL A 231 -1.97 23.85 5.40
N VAL A 232 -0.67 23.91 5.69
CA VAL A 232 -0.08 25.03 6.45
C VAL A 232 -0.18 26.36 5.68
N LYS A 233 -0.09 26.33 4.35
CA LYS A 233 -0.20 27.53 3.52
C LYS A 233 -1.64 27.98 3.27
N GLY A 234 -2.64 27.20 3.66
CA GLY A 234 -4.03 27.45 3.28
C GLY A 234 -4.27 27.27 1.78
N GLU A 235 -3.39 26.53 1.09
CA GLU A 235 -3.61 26.08 -0.28
C GLU A 235 -4.63 24.93 -0.17
N ASN A 236 -5.94 25.23 -0.25
CA ASN A 236 -6.97 24.20 -0.26
C ASN A 236 -6.66 23.22 -1.42
N GLY A 237 -6.39 21.97 -1.07
CA GLY A 237 -6.09 20.93 -2.04
C GLY A 237 -7.37 20.39 -2.66
N ASP A 238 -7.63 20.75 -3.91
CA ASP A 238 -8.44 19.90 -4.78
C ASP A 238 -7.57 18.70 -5.20
N LEU A 239 -7.79 17.56 -4.54
CA LEU A 239 -7.31 16.23 -4.93
C LEU A 239 -8.48 15.27 -5.02
#